data_AF-A0A951CH48-F1
#
_entry.id   AF-A0A951CH48-F1
#
_cell.length_a   1.000
_cell.length_b   1.000
_cell.length_c   1.000
_cell.angle_alpha   90.00
_cell.angle_beta   90.00
_cell.angle_gamma   90.00
#
_symmetry.space_group_name_H-M   'P 1'
#
loop_
_entity.id
_entity.type
_entity.pdbx_description
1 polymer ?
#
loop_
_entity_poly.entity_id
_entity_poly.type
_entity_poly.pdbx_seq_one_letter_code
_entity_poly.pdbx_strand_id
1 'polypeptide(L)'
;MVVTSPERKTEKLDLRLSVSAKNTLRMAATASGRKIAEFVLESAMERAKETLPDRQLFGLNAKQWAAFQTALDKPPRDVSRLARVLRKPGVFETGF
;
A
#
# COMPACT_ATOMS: atom_id res chain seq x y z
N MET A 1 18.47 -10.95 -2.45
CA MET A 1 18.41 -10.56 -1.03
C MET A 1 18.35 -9.05 -0.99
N VAL A 2 17.17 -8.44 -0.84
CA VAL A 2 17.09 -6.98 -0.67
C VAL A 2 17.36 -6.70 0.79
N VAL A 3 18.60 -6.31 1.09
CA VAL A 3 18.96 -5.82 2.41
C VAL A 3 18.40 -4.40 2.51
N THR A 4 17.21 -4.25 3.08
CA THR A 4 16.69 -2.94 3.46
C THR A 4 17.42 -2.48 4.71
N SER A 5 18.50 -1.71 4.53
CA SER A 5 19.11 -0.95 5.63
C SER A 5 18.04 -0.04 6.26
N PRO A 6 17.98 0.12 7.60
CA PRO A 6 17.01 0.99 8.23
C PRO A 6 17.23 2.42 7.74
N GLU A 7 16.25 2.96 7.02
CA GLU A 7 16.28 4.32 6.52
C GLU A 7 16.29 5.29 7.71
N ARG A 8 17.27 6.20 7.73
CA ARG A 8 17.36 7.22 8.79
C ARG A 8 16.25 8.24 8.57
N LYS A 9 15.48 8.53 9.63
CA LYS A 9 14.43 9.57 9.62
C LYS A 9 15.07 10.97 9.55
N THR A 10 15.45 11.41 8.36
CA THR A 10 16.08 12.72 8.13
C THR A 10 15.08 13.82 7.78
N GLU A 11 13.92 13.44 7.26
CA GLU A 11 12.87 14.37 6.83
C GLU A 11 12.00 14.85 7.99
N LYS A 12 11.58 16.11 7.92
CA LYS A 12 10.69 16.75 8.91
C LYS A 12 9.32 17.02 8.31
N LEU A 13 8.27 16.77 9.09
CA LEU A 13 6.89 17.11 8.76
C LEU A 13 6.38 18.17 9.74
N ASP A 14 6.33 19.42 9.30
CA ASP A 14 5.82 20.53 10.09
C ASP A 14 4.30 20.70 9.89
N LEU A 15 3.53 20.55 10.97
CA LEU A 15 2.06 20.63 10.95
C LEU A 15 1.57 21.81 11.79
N ARG A 16 0.70 22.64 11.21
CA ARG A 16 -0.04 23.68 11.95
C ARG A 16 -1.33 23.07 12.49
N LEU A 17 -1.56 23.21 13.79
CA LEU A 17 -2.71 22.65 14.48
C LEU A 17 -3.36 23.71 15.36
N SER A 18 -4.68 23.64 15.51
CA SER A 18 -5.37 24.35 16.58
C SER A 18 -5.04 23.73 17.94
N VAL A 19 -5.26 24.49 19.02
CA VAL A 19 -5.08 24.00 20.40
C VAL A 19 -5.97 22.78 20.67
N SER A 20 -7.21 22.81 20.18
CA SER A 20 -8.17 21.70 20.31
C SER A 20 -7.64 20.44 19.62
N ALA A 21 -7.20 20.54 18.36
CA ALA A 21 -6.66 19.40 17.62
C ALA A 21 -5.42 18.79 18.31
N LYS A 22 -4.51 19.64 18.81
CA LYS A 22 -3.33 19.17 19.57
C LYS A 22 -3.73 18.43 20.85
N ASN A 23 -4.76 18.88 21.55
CA ASN A 23 -5.26 18.22 22.76
C ASN A 23 -5.88 16.85 22.46
N THR A 24 -6.70 16.76 21.41
CA THR A 24 -7.27 15.47 20.98
C THR A 24 -6.18 14.46 20.61
N LEU A 25 -5.20 14.87 19.80
CA LEU A 25 -4.06 14.01 19.43
C LEU A 25 -3.23 13.58 20.66
N ARG A 26 -3.06 14.47 21.63
CA ARG A 26 -2.39 14.15 22.90
C ARG A 26 -3.15 13.09 23.69
N MET A 27 -4.46 13.24 23.85
CA MET A 27 -5.28 12.26 24.57
C MET A 27 -5.22 10.89 23.90
N ALA A 28 -5.34 10.86 22.57
CA ALA A 28 -5.26 9.62 21.80
C ALA A 28 -3.89 8.94 21.94
N ALA A 29 -2.79 9.71 21.79
CA ALA A 29 -1.45 9.20 21.97
C ALA A 29 -1.21 8.65 23.38
N THR A 30 -1.67 9.36 24.42
CA THR A 30 -1.60 8.91 25.82
C THR A 30 -2.39 7.60 26.02
N ALA A 31 -3.61 7.51 25.49
CA ALA A 31 -4.41 6.29 25.59
C ALA A 31 -3.74 5.09 24.91
N SER A 32 -2.96 5.33 23.84
CA SER A 32 -2.16 4.32 23.16
C SER A 32 -0.76 4.10 23.77
N GLY A 33 -0.38 4.82 24.84
CA GLY A 33 0.94 4.72 25.46
C GLY A 33 2.10 5.23 24.59
N ARG A 34 1.81 6.11 23.62
CA ARG A 34 2.76 6.60 22.60
C ARG A 34 3.01 8.11 22.71
N LYS A 35 4.11 8.57 22.11
CA LYS A 35 4.35 10.01 21.93
C LYS A 35 3.44 10.55 20.83
N ILE A 36 3.04 11.82 20.92
CA ILE A 36 2.16 12.46 19.93
C ILE A 36 2.71 12.32 18.51
N ALA A 37 4.00 12.59 18.30
CA ALA A 37 4.60 12.52 16.97
C ALA A 37 4.61 11.09 16.39
N GLU A 38 4.83 10.09 17.24
CA GLU A 38 4.81 8.68 16.85
C GLU A 38 3.39 8.24 16.50
N PHE A 39 2.42 8.57 17.35
CA PHE A 39 1.00 8.32 17.11
C PHE A 39 0.54 8.95 15.79
N VAL A 40 0.82 10.23 15.57
CA VAL A 40 0.44 10.94 14.34
C VAL A 40 1.09 10.32 13.11
N LEU A 41 2.40 10.02 13.16
CA LEU A 41 3.11 9.43 12.03
C LEU A 41 2.55 8.05 11.69
N GLU A 42 2.35 7.19 12.69
CA GLU A 42 1.84 5.83 12.46
C GLU A 42 0.42 5.84 11.92
N SER A 43 -0.48 6.64 12.50
CA SER A 43 -1.85 6.80 12.00
C SER A 43 -1.89 7.37 10.57
N ALA A 44 -1.02 8.34 10.25
CA ALA A 44 -0.93 8.88 8.91
C ALA A 44 -0.41 7.83 7.91
N MET A 45 0.56 7.00 8.31
CA MET A 45 1.09 5.91 7.47
C MET A 45 0.07 4.79 7.26
N GLU A 46 -0.68 4.40 8.28
CA GLU A 46 -1.79 3.46 8.15
C GLU A 46 -2.83 3.98 7.16
N ARG A 47 -3.25 5.24 7.32
CA ARG A 47 -4.20 5.85 6.41
C ARG A 47 -3.66 5.99 4.99
N ALA A 48 -2.36 6.26 4.83
CA ALA A 48 -1.71 6.30 3.54
C ALA A 48 -1.74 4.93 2.84
N LYS A 49 -1.49 3.83 3.57
CA LYS A 49 -1.61 2.45 3.02
C LYS A 49 -3.03 2.11 2.59
N GLU A 50 -4.04 2.54 3.34
CA GLU A 50 -5.44 2.36 2.94
C GLU A 50 -5.80 3.18 1.69
N THR A 51 -5.25 4.40 1.60
CA THR A 51 -5.60 5.36 0.55
C THR A 51 -4.87 5.08 -0.76
N LEU A 52 -3.62 4.64 -0.68
CA LEU A 52 -2.85 4.20 -1.84
C LEU A 52 -3.33 2.78 -2.20
N PRO A 53 -3.84 2.50 -3.42
CA PRO A 53 -4.28 1.16 -3.78
C PRO A 53 -3.13 0.14 -3.64
N ASP A 54 -3.27 -0.71 -2.64
CA ASP A 54 -2.21 -1.42 -1.91
C ASP A 54 -1.73 -2.72 -2.60
N ARG A 55 -1.42 -2.65 -3.90
CA ARG A 55 -0.91 -3.81 -4.67
C ARG A 55 0.21 -3.47 -5.65
N GLN A 56 1.16 -2.64 -5.23
CA GLN A 56 2.35 -2.36 -6.05
C GLN A 56 3.49 -3.36 -5.81
N LEU A 57 3.60 -3.93 -4.61
CA LEU A 57 4.72 -4.80 -4.25
C LEU A 57 4.22 -6.16 -3.77
N PHE A 58 4.60 -7.22 -4.47
CA PHE A 58 4.33 -8.60 -4.10
C PHE A 58 5.63 -9.25 -3.63
N GLY A 59 5.79 -9.42 -2.31
CA GLY A 59 6.91 -10.16 -1.75
C GLY A 59 6.80 -11.65 -2.08
N LEU A 60 7.79 -12.20 -2.80
CA LEU A 60 7.86 -13.62 -3.14
C LEU A 60 9.05 -14.27 -2.43
N ASN A 61 8.84 -15.44 -1.81
CA ASN A 61 9.95 -16.28 -1.37
C ASN A 61 10.65 -16.97 -2.55
N ALA A 62 11.81 -17.60 -2.34
CA ALA A 62 12.61 -18.18 -3.43
C ALA A 62 11.85 -19.20 -4.30
N LYS A 63 11.01 -20.05 -3.68
CA LYS A 63 10.19 -21.03 -4.41
C LYS A 63 9.12 -20.34 -5.27
N GLN A 64 8.46 -19.33 -4.71
CA GLN A 64 7.46 -18.54 -5.43
C GLN A 64 8.09 -17.72 -6.56
N TRP A 65 9.30 -17.19 -6.35
CA TRP A 65 10.06 -16.47 -7.36
C TRP A 65 10.41 -17.36 -8.56
N ALA A 66 10.92 -18.56 -8.31
CA ALA A 66 11.23 -19.52 -9.37
C ALA A 66 9.98 -19.95 -10.15
N ALA A 67 8.87 -20.20 -9.46
CA ALA A 67 7.58 -20.53 -10.08
C ALA A 67 7.05 -19.35 -10.93
N PHE A 68 7.21 -18.12 -10.45
CA PHE A 68 6.83 -16.91 -11.17
C PHE A 68 7.65 -16.73 -12.45
N GLN A 69 8.98 -16.83 -12.38
CA GLN A 69 9.86 -16.81 -13.55
C GLN A 69 9.47 -17.87 -14.59
N THR A 70 9.26 -19.11 -14.13
CA THR A 70 8.84 -20.22 -15.00
C THR A 70 7.48 -19.99 -15.65
N ALA A 71 6.59 -19.23 -15.02
CA ALA A 71 5.30 -18.87 -15.60
C ALA A 71 5.43 -17.77 -16.66
N LEU A 72 6.35 -16.81 -16.47
CA LEU A 72 6.63 -15.73 -17.42
C LEU A 72 7.29 -16.25 -18.71
N ASP A 73 8.18 -17.22 -18.61
CA ASP A 73 8.90 -17.76 -19.77
C ASP A 73 8.02 -18.66 -20.68
N LYS A 74 6.80 -19.01 -20.25
CA LYS A 74 5.91 -19.86 -21.04
C LYS A 74 5.28 -19.08 -22.20
N PRO A 75 5.19 -19.66 -23.40
CA PRO A 75 4.47 -19.03 -24.49
C PRO A 75 3.00 -18.80 -24.11
N PRO A 76 2.38 -17.70 -24.59
CA PRO A 76 0.97 -17.44 -24.37
C PRO A 76 0.12 -18.62 -24.85
N ARG A 77 -0.90 -18.96 -24.07
CA ARG A 77 -1.89 -19.98 -24.42
C ARG A 77 -3.20 -19.31 -24.73
N ASP A 78 -3.92 -19.84 -25.71
CA ASP A 78 -5.29 -19.43 -25.94
C ASP A 78 -6.15 -19.87 -24.76
N VAL A 79 -6.81 -18.90 -24.12
CA VAL A 79 -7.77 -19.12 -23.05
C VAL A 79 -9.12 -18.64 -23.56
N SER A 80 -9.93 -19.55 -24.11
CA SER A 80 -11.19 -19.20 -24.79
C SER A 80 -12.17 -18.42 -23.91
N ARG A 81 -12.13 -18.63 -22.58
CA ARG A 81 -12.91 -17.85 -21.61
C ARG A 81 -12.40 -16.41 -21.50
N LEU A 82 -11.08 -16.20 -21.50
CA LEU A 82 -10.47 -14.86 -21.47
C LEU A 82 -10.81 -14.10 -22.77
N ALA A 83 -10.68 -14.76 -23.92
CA ALA A 83 -11.07 -14.18 -25.21
C ALA A 83 -12.54 -13.74 -25.23
N ARG A 84 -13.44 -14.53 -24.64
CA ARG A 84 -14.85 -14.16 -24.49
C ARG A 84 -15.07 -12.95 -23.59
N VAL A 85 -14.32 -12.82 -22.50
CA VAL A 85 -14.43 -11.67 -21.56
C VAL A 85 -13.92 -10.40 -22.22
N LEU A 86 -12.78 -10.45 -22.91
CA LEU A 86 -12.20 -9.29 -23.60
C LEU A 86 -13.07 -8.75 -24.75
N ARG A 87 -14.00 -9.57 -25.27
CA ARG A 87 -14.98 -9.16 -26.29
C ARG A 87 -16.26 -8.54 -25.72
N LYS A 88 -16.47 -8.58 -24.40
CA LYS A 88 -17.63 -7.95 -23.77
C LYS A 88 -17.30 -6.47 -23.50
N PRO A 89 -18.28 -5.55 -23.61
CA PRO A 89 -18.09 -4.16 -23.22
C PRO A 89 -17.58 -4.08 -21.79
N GLY A 90 -16.57 -3.25 -21.56
CA GLY A 90 -16.04 -3.02 -20.22
C GLY A 90 -17.10 -2.40 -19.31
N VAL A 91 -17.03 -2.69 -18.01
CA VAL A 91 -17.89 -2.05 -17.00
C VAL A 91 -17.68 -0.52 -16.92
N PHE A 92 -16.60 -0.02 -17.52
CA PHE A 92 -16.27 1.40 -17.65
C PHE A 92 -16.59 1.98 -19.04
N GLU A 93 -17.05 1.16 -19.99
CA GLU A 93 -17.40 1.58 -21.35
C GLU A 93 -18.92 1.74 -21.55
N THR A 94 -19.72 1.23 -20.61
CA THR A 94 -21.16 1.48 -20.57
C THR A 94 -21.36 2.79 -19.80
N GLY A 95 -21.74 3.85 -20.51
CA GLY A 95 -21.63 5.25 -20.07
C GLY A 95 -22.33 5.64 -18.76
N PHE A 96 -21.88 6.78 -18.22
CA PHE A 96 -22.74 7.71 -17.47
C PHE A 96 -23.76 8.34 -18.42
#